data_AF-A0A6P1TLI2-F1
#
_entry.id   AF-A0A6P1TLI2-F1
#
_cell.length_a   1.000
_cell.length_b   1.000
_cell.length_c   1.000
_cell.angle_alpha   90.00
_cell.angle_beta   90.00
_cell.angle_gamma   90.00
#
_symmetry.space_group_name_H-M   'P 1'
#
loop_
_entity.id
_entity.type
_entity.pdbx_description
1 polymer ?
#
loop_
_entity_poly.entity_id
_entity_poly.type
_entity_poly.pdbx_seq_one_letter_code
_entity_poly.pdbx_strand_id
1 'polypeptide(L)'
;MFNTSYSVDFPSANSQSGILYSKLETGVIAAFNPAGKIKPLYFQYKDLYGDDNNIKIESILSSKEDHFAGLPVIVYSCMAIIQNRRLQCNLRYHVTEHYWELLY
;
A
#
# COMPACT_ATOMS: atom_id res chain seq x y z
N MET A 1 -12.66 1.80 39.32
CA MET A 1 -12.60 0.83 38.21
C MET A 1 -13.41 1.43 37.07
N PHE A 2 -12.77 2.09 36.11
CA PHE A 2 -13.47 2.70 34.97
C PHE A 2 -13.45 1.70 33.82
N ASN A 3 -14.64 1.20 33.47
CA ASN A 3 -14.88 0.34 32.33
C ASN A 3 -15.41 1.23 31.20
N THR A 4 -14.56 1.59 30.24
CA THR A 4 -14.99 2.30 29.02
C THR A 4 -14.98 1.32 27.86
N SER A 5 -16.17 0.82 27.52
CA SER A 5 -16.45 0.20 26.24
C SER A 5 -16.50 1.30 25.17
N TYR A 6 -15.62 1.23 24.18
CA TYR A 6 -15.72 2.09 23.01
C TYR A 6 -16.62 1.43 21.96
N SER A 7 -17.76 2.06 21.69
CA SER A 7 -18.59 1.77 20.52
C SER A 7 -17.93 2.41 19.30
N VAL A 8 -17.59 1.61 18.28
CA VAL A 8 -17.14 2.12 16.99
C VAL A 8 -18.34 2.11 16.06
N ASP A 9 -18.87 3.29 15.75
CA ASP A 9 -19.93 3.46 14.76
C ASP A 9 -19.32 3.39 13.37
N PHE A 10 -19.71 2.38 12.59
CA PHE A 10 -19.39 2.30 11.16
C PHE A 10 -20.43 3.10 10.36
N PRO A 11 -20.01 4.03 9.48
CA PRO A 11 -20.97 4.71 8.61
C PRO A 11 -21.56 3.72 7.60
N SER A 12 -22.89 3.77 7.48
CA SER A 12 -23.72 2.95 6.61
C SER A 12 -23.39 3.12 5.13
N ALA A 13 -23.31 1.98 4.44
CA ALA A 13 -23.00 1.85 3.03
C ALA A 13 -23.83 2.76 2.10
N ASN A 14 -23.16 3.40 1.15
CA ASN A 14 -23.78 3.77 -0.12
C ASN A 14 -22.77 3.57 -1.27
N SER A 15 -23.17 2.76 -2.24
CA SER A 15 -22.37 2.22 -3.34
C SER A 15 -22.15 3.23 -4.47
N GLN A 16 -20.89 3.54 -4.80
CA GLN A 16 -20.36 3.67 -6.18
C GLN A 16 -18.87 4.05 -6.13
N SER A 17 -18.04 3.21 -6.75
CA SER A 17 -16.56 3.26 -6.76
C SER A 17 -15.95 2.98 -5.39
N GLY A 18 -15.10 1.95 -5.28
CA GLY A 18 -14.40 1.63 -4.04
C GLY A 18 -13.54 2.82 -3.62
N ILE A 19 -14.07 3.65 -2.73
CA ILE A 19 -13.34 4.76 -2.11
C ILE A 19 -12.44 4.09 -1.09
N LEU A 20 -11.23 3.88 -1.54
CA LEU A 20 -10.18 3.19 -0.86
C LEU A 20 -9.44 4.39 -0.19
N TYR A 21 -9.28 4.38 1.13
CA TYR A 21 -8.81 5.54 1.91
C TYR A 21 -7.30 5.81 1.78
N SER A 22 -6.95 7.03 1.36
CA SER A 22 -5.58 7.56 1.44
C SER A 22 -4.95 7.29 2.81
N LYS A 23 -3.70 6.81 2.80
CA LYS A 23 -2.80 6.62 3.96
C LYS A 23 -3.11 5.40 4.85
N LEU A 24 -2.97 4.20 4.28
CA LEU A 24 -2.65 3.02 5.08
C LEU A 24 -1.21 2.64 4.76
N GLU A 25 -0.34 2.79 5.76
CA GLU A 25 0.98 2.18 5.74
C GLU A 25 0.81 0.70 5.39
N THR A 26 1.60 0.23 4.45
CA THR A 26 1.55 -1.16 3.97
C THR A 26 2.86 -1.86 4.25
N GLY A 27 2.78 -3.09 4.73
CA GLY A 27 3.95 -3.96 4.81
C GLY A 27 4.42 -4.33 3.40
N VAL A 28 5.70 -4.13 3.11
CA VAL A 28 6.30 -4.46 1.81
C VAL A 28 7.54 -5.31 2.02
N ILE A 29 7.63 -6.41 1.27
CA ILE A 29 8.87 -7.18 1.12
C ILE A 29 9.57 -6.62 -0.10
N ALA A 30 10.75 -6.03 0.08
CA ALA A 30 11.56 -5.48 -0.99
C ALA A 30 12.97 -6.09 -0.99
N ALA A 31 13.55 -6.24 -2.18
CA ALA A 31 14.94 -6.57 -2.36
C ALA A 31 15.77 -5.31 -2.58
N PHE A 32 17.01 -5.34 -2.11
CA PHE A 32 18.01 -4.32 -2.39
C PHE A 32 19.12 -4.94 -3.22
N ASN A 33 19.60 -4.21 -4.23
CA ASN A 33 20.83 -4.59 -4.91
C ASN A 33 22.06 -3.94 -4.23
N PRO A 34 23.29 -4.36 -4.56
CA PRO A 34 24.51 -3.77 -3.99
C PRO A 34 24.68 -2.26 -4.24
N ALA A 35 24.00 -1.71 -5.25
CA ALA A 35 23.96 -0.28 -5.53
C ALA A 35 22.90 0.48 -4.71
N GLY A 36 22.22 -0.19 -3.77
CA GLY A 36 21.19 0.40 -2.92
C GLY A 36 19.83 0.60 -3.60
N LYS A 37 19.65 0.14 -4.84
CA LYS A 37 18.34 0.24 -5.52
C LYS A 37 17.36 -0.75 -4.89
N ILE A 38 16.23 -0.21 -4.44
CA ILE A 38 15.13 -0.96 -3.85
C ILE A 38 14.16 -1.45 -4.92
N LYS A 39 13.69 -2.69 -4.76
CA LYS A 39 12.73 -3.34 -5.65
C LYS A 39 11.64 -4.03 -4.83
N PRO A 40 10.39 -3.54 -4.81
CA PRO A 40 9.31 -4.22 -4.10
C PRO A 40 8.98 -5.56 -4.80
N LEU A 41 8.70 -6.59 -4.00
CA LEU A 41 8.38 -7.94 -4.44
C LEU A 41 6.99 -8.38 -4.00
N TYR A 42 6.60 -8.01 -2.78
CA TYR A 42 5.28 -8.29 -2.20
C TYR A 42 4.80 -7.07 -1.43
N PHE A 43 3.49 -6.89 -1.34
CA PHE A 43 2.87 -5.91 -0.46
C PHE A 43 1.66 -6.52 0.27
N GLN A 44 1.35 -5.99 1.43
CA GLN A 44 0.22 -6.41 2.24
C GLN A 44 -0.95 -5.44 2.02
N TYR A 45 -2.17 -5.95 1.88
CA TYR A 45 -3.36 -5.11 1.91
C TYR A 45 -4.43 -5.75 2.79
N LYS A 46 -5.21 -4.91 3.45
CA LYS A 46 -6.40 -5.36 4.17
C LYS A 46 -7.59 -5.40 3.23
N ASP A 47 -8.30 -6.51 3.22
CA ASP A 47 -9.55 -6.59 2.49
C ASP A 47 -10.74 -6.01 3.29
N LEU A 48 -11.94 -6.14 2.73
CA LEU A 48 -13.17 -5.62 3.32
C LEU A 48 -13.58 -6.34 4.61
N TYR A 49 -13.01 -7.51 4.88
CA TYR A 49 -13.24 -8.28 6.11
C TYR A 49 -12.19 -7.97 7.19
N GLY A 50 -11.18 -7.16 6.85
CA GLY A 50 -10.09 -6.80 7.74
C GLY A 50 -8.93 -7.79 7.73
N ASP A 51 -8.97 -8.79 6.85
CA ASP A 51 -7.93 -9.81 6.75
C ASP A 51 -6.72 -9.29 5.97
N ASP A 52 -5.54 -9.60 6.50
CA ASP A 52 -4.26 -9.24 5.91
C ASP A 52 -3.91 -10.20 4.76
N ASN A 53 -3.84 -9.66 3.55
CA ASN A 53 -3.54 -10.40 2.34
C ASN A 53 -2.16 -10.02 1.81
N ASN A 54 -1.30 -11.03 1.58
CA ASN A 54 0.03 -10.83 0.99
C ASN A 54 -0.03 -11.02 -0.53
N ILE A 55 0.24 -9.95 -1.26
CA ILE A 55 0.14 -9.91 -2.72
C ILE A 55 1.51 -9.87 -3.36
N LYS A 56 1.74 -10.80 -4.28
CA LYS A 56 2.94 -10.84 -5.12
C LYS A 56 2.83 -9.80 -6.23
N ILE A 57 3.89 -9.01 -6.38
CA ILE A 57 4.07 -8.12 -7.52
C ILE A 57 4.54 -8.97 -8.70
N GLU A 58 3.76 -8.96 -9.77
CA GLU A 58 4.07 -9.68 -11.01
C GLU A 58 5.19 -8.96 -11.77
N SER A 59 5.05 -7.65 -11.96
CA SER A 59 6.04 -6.82 -12.66
C SER A 59 5.99 -5.38 -12.20
N ILE A 60 7.15 -4.71 -12.19
CA ILE A 60 7.23 -3.26 -12.04
C ILE A 60 7.16 -2.65 -13.44
N LEU A 61 6.16 -1.81 -13.66
CA LEU A 61 5.92 -1.12 -14.92
C LEU A 61 6.79 0.13 -15.04
N SER A 62 6.95 0.86 -13.94
CA SER A 62 7.79 2.05 -13.86
C SER A 62 8.21 2.36 -12.42
N SER A 63 9.27 3.15 -12.27
CA SER A 63 9.69 3.72 -10.99
C SER A 63 10.08 5.17 -11.20
N LYS A 64 9.66 6.06 -10.31
CA LYS A 64 9.96 7.49 -10.35
C LYS A 64 10.42 7.96 -8.97
N GLU A 65 11.55 8.65 -8.92
CA GLU A 65 11.94 9.45 -7.76
C GLU A 65 11.18 10.77 -7.79
N ASP A 66 10.57 11.13 -6.67
CA ASP A 66 9.71 12.30 -6.53
C ASP A 66 9.86 12.93 -5.14
N HIS A 67 9.11 14.01 -4.89
CA HIS A 67 9.01 14.61 -3.57
C HIS A 67 7.55 14.68 -3.11
N PHE A 68 7.28 14.18 -1.91
CA PHE A 68 6.00 14.33 -1.24
C PHE A 68 6.15 15.31 -0.08
N ALA A 69 5.46 16.47 -0.16
CA ALA A 69 5.63 17.56 0.81
C ALA A 69 7.10 17.99 1.02
N GLY A 70 7.91 17.92 -0.03
CA GLY A 70 9.35 18.24 0.01
C GLY A 70 10.25 17.11 0.50
N LEU A 71 9.70 15.98 0.94
CA LEU A 71 10.47 14.80 1.36
C LEU A 71 10.67 13.83 0.19
N PRO A 72 11.85 13.20 0.07
CA PRO A 72 12.14 12.28 -1.03
C PRO A 72 11.30 11.01 -0.93
N VAL A 73 10.65 10.66 -2.04
CA VAL A 73 9.86 9.44 -2.18
C VAL A 73 10.21 8.72 -3.48
N ILE A 74 9.99 7.40 -3.51
CA ILE A 74 10.07 6.62 -4.76
C ILE A 74 8.71 6.00 -5.01
N VAL A 75 8.11 6.30 -6.17
CA VAL A 75 6.83 5.75 -6.59
C VAL A 75 7.06 4.65 -7.61
N TYR A 76 6.60 3.44 -7.29
CA TYR A 76 6.63 2.28 -8.15
C TYR A 76 5.24 2.03 -8.72
N SER A 77 5.10 2.03 -10.04
CA SER A 77 3.89 1.51 -10.68
C SER A 77 4.07 0.01 -10.91
N CYS A 78 3.18 -0.77 -10.34
CA CYS A 78 3.27 -2.21 -10.23
C CYS A 78 2.06 -2.87 -10.89
N MET A 79 2.28 -4.05 -11.44
CA MET A 79 1.24 -4.98 -11.82
C MET A 79 1.21 -6.12 -10.81
N ALA A 80 0.03 -6.44 -10.31
CA ALA A 80 -0.20 -7.48 -9.32
C ALA A 80 -1.38 -8.37 -9.71
N ILE A 81 -1.43 -9.58 -9.16
CA ILE A 81 -2.56 -10.50 -9.34
C ILE A 81 -3.25 -10.64 -7.98
N ILE A 82 -4.51 -10.19 -7.92
CA ILE A 82 -5.35 -10.28 -6.72
C ILE A 82 -6.62 -11.02 -7.13
N GLN A 83 -6.97 -12.11 -6.42
CA GLN A 83 -8.16 -12.92 -6.72
C GLN A 83 -8.30 -13.28 -8.21
N ASN A 84 -7.19 -13.69 -8.84
CA ASN A 84 -7.11 -14.04 -10.26
C ASN A 84 -7.39 -12.89 -11.25
N ARG A 85 -7.34 -11.63 -10.78
CA ARG A 85 -7.45 -10.43 -11.61
C ARG A 85 -6.12 -9.68 -11.61
N ARG A 86 -5.74 -9.22 -12.79
CA ARG A 86 -4.55 -8.40 -13.00
C ARG A 86 -4.91 -6.94 -12.73
N LEU A 87 -4.25 -6.34 -11.75
CA LEU A 87 -4.51 -4.99 -11.27
C LEU A 87 -3.21 -4.19 -11.25
N GLN A 88 -3.29 -2.97 -11.76
CA GLN A 88 -2.23 -2.00 -11.62
C GLN A 88 -2.42 -1.24 -10.31
N CYS A 89 -1.35 -1.11 -9.53
CA CYS A 89 -1.32 -0.34 -8.29
C CYS A 89 -0.02 0.46 -8.21
N ASN A 90 0.01 1.48 -7.37
CA ASN A 90 1.23 2.23 -7.12
C ASN A 90 1.67 2.03 -5.67
N LEU A 91 2.95 1.79 -5.45
CA LEU A 91 3.57 1.74 -4.13
C LEU A 91 4.49 2.96 -4.00
N ARG A 92 4.27 3.77 -2.98
CA ARG A 92 5.15 4.88 -2.63
C ARG A 92 6.02 4.49 -1.44
N TYR A 93 7.32 4.57 -1.60
CA TYR A 93 8.28 4.43 -0.52
C TYR A 93 8.74 5.81 -0.04
N HIS A 94 8.57 6.10 1.25
CA HIS A 94 9.08 7.31 1.89
C HIS A 94 10.51 7.06 2.35
N VAL A 95 11.48 7.69 1.69
CA VAL A 95 12.90 7.34 1.86
C VAL A 95 13.41 7.73 3.24
N THR A 96 13.00 8.90 3.75
CA THR A 96 13.43 9.42 5.05
C THR A 96 12.84 8.64 6.22
N GLU A 97 11.58 8.22 6.10
CA GLU A 97 10.80 7.65 7.20
C GLU A 97 10.71 6.12 7.13
N HIS A 98 11.22 5.52 6.04
CA HIS A 98 11.34 4.08 5.84
C HIS A 98 10.00 3.30 5.89
N TYR A 99 8.91 3.91 5.41
CA TYR A 99 7.61 3.23 5.27
C TYR A 99 7.09 3.26 3.83
N TRP A 100 6.10 2.42 3.58
CA TRP A 100 5.45 2.27 2.29
C TRP A 100 3.97 2.65 2.38
N GLU A 101 3.46 3.24 1.32
CA GLU A 101 2.04 3.52 1.11
C GLU A 101 1.57 2.83 -0.16
N LEU A 102 0.41 2.18 -0.08
CA LEU A 102 -0.32 1.71 -1.26
C LEU A 102 -1.22 2.84 -1.77
N LEU A 103 -1.05 3.21 -3.04
CA LEU A 103 -1.87 4.17 -3.76
C LEU A 103 -2.64 3.43 -4.86
N TYR A 104 -3.93 3.72 -4.98
CA TYR A 104 -4.86 3.10 -5.94
C TYR A 104 -5.79 4.16 -6.53
#